data_AF-A0A957NRN5-F1
#
_entry.id   AF-A0A957NRN5-F1
#
_cell.length_a   1.000
_cell.length_b   1.000
_cell.length_c   1.000
_cell.angle_alpha   90.00
_cell.angle_beta   90.00
_cell.angle_gamma   90.00
#
_symmetry.space_group_name_H-M   'P 1'
#
loop_
_entity.id
_entity.type
_entity.pdbx_description
1 polymer ?
#
loop_
_entity_poly.entity_id
_entity_poly.type
_entity_poly.pdbx_seq_one_letter_code
_entity_poly.pdbx_strand_id
1 'polypeptide(L)'
;TALSFPWLFVDRWPVWTICGVGALILLALRKIPCLRQRLGRTLHDVQRDSTGELLFPVAIALLYGLAAEPVTYAVPVAILTLADTAAALVGLQWGRHPFAIPDGRKSWEGVVAFAVSTIMVTIPLLFWLTALPWPALLLAATVVLLLTTLTEAVAWHGHDNLLVPLAGYLALRLTLAQPVPVLLSQLLIVAGLALLFVPLWQQLPPHTTLTGLLTLTALWLGGPLL
;
A
#
# COMPACT_ATOMS: atom_id res chain seq x y z
N THR A 1 0.13 -6.59 -17.55
CA THR A 1 -0.01 -5.65 -16.40
C THR A 1 1.24 -5.76 -15.54
N ALA A 2 1.61 -4.75 -14.73
CA ALA A 2 2.85 -4.80 -13.93
C ALA A 2 2.93 -6.04 -13.00
N LEU A 3 1.78 -6.60 -12.63
CA LEU A 3 1.67 -7.86 -11.88
C LEU A 3 2.40 -9.02 -12.54
N SER A 4 2.43 -9.14 -13.87
CA SER A 4 3.01 -10.30 -14.55
C SER A 4 4.55 -10.30 -14.59
N PHE A 5 5.21 -9.24 -14.11
CA PHE A 5 6.67 -9.09 -14.24
C PHE A 5 7.51 -10.20 -13.61
N PRO A 6 7.18 -10.75 -12.41
CA PRO A 6 7.96 -11.84 -11.82
C PRO A 6 7.99 -13.12 -12.66
N TRP A 7 7.01 -13.31 -13.55
CA TRP A 7 6.91 -14.49 -14.41
C TRP A 7 7.43 -14.24 -15.83
N LEU A 8 7.55 -12.97 -16.25
CA LEU A 8 8.02 -12.59 -17.59
C LEU A 8 9.51 -12.32 -17.65
N PHE A 9 10.09 -11.81 -16.55
CA PHE A 9 11.48 -11.40 -16.50
C PHE A 9 12.19 -12.12 -15.36
N VAL A 10 13.39 -12.62 -15.65
CA VAL A 10 14.31 -13.19 -14.65
C VAL A 10 15.29 -12.10 -14.19
N ASP A 11 15.75 -11.27 -15.13
CA ASP A 11 16.66 -10.15 -14.85
C ASP A 11 15.91 -8.89 -14.40
N ARG A 12 16.58 -8.07 -13.58
CA ARG A 12 16.03 -6.81 -13.04
C ARG A 12 16.04 -5.64 -14.03
N TRP A 13 17.03 -5.62 -14.93
CA TRP A 13 17.26 -4.49 -15.82
C TRP A 13 16.07 -4.19 -16.77
N PRO A 14 15.34 -5.17 -17.35
CA PRO A 14 14.24 -4.87 -18.25
C PRO A 14 13.13 -4.10 -17.54
N VAL A 15 12.76 -4.53 -16.32
CA VAL A 15 11.72 -3.85 -15.54
C VAL A 15 12.15 -2.43 -15.17
N TRP A 16 13.40 -2.24 -14.75
CA TRP A 16 13.92 -0.89 -14.46
C TRP A 16 13.92 0.01 -15.69
N THR A 17 14.27 -0.51 -16.87
CA THR A 17 14.20 0.29 -18.11
C THR A 17 12.77 0.66 -18.48
N ILE A 18 11.81 -0.28 -18.38
CA ILE A 18 10.40 -0.01 -18.67
C ILE A 18 9.84 1.04 -17.70
N CYS A 19 10.10 0.89 -16.40
CA CYS A 19 9.68 1.85 -15.38
C CYS A 19 10.35 3.21 -15.56
N GLY A 20 11.65 3.25 -15.89
CA GLY A 20 12.39 4.46 -16.15
C GLY A 20 11.87 5.22 -17.36
N VAL A 21 11.64 4.52 -18.48
CA VAL A 21 11.04 5.11 -19.69
C VAL A 21 9.61 5.59 -19.40
N GLY A 22 8.80 4.81 -18.68
CA GLY A 22 7.45 5.21 -18.28
C GLY A 22 7.44 6.48 -17.42
N ALA A 23 8.31 6.56 -16.41
CA ALA A 23 8.46 7.75 -15.58
C ALA A 23 8.93 8.98 -16.38
N LEU A 24 9.87 8.80 -17.32
CA LEU A 24 10.32 9.87 -18.23
C LEU A 24 9.20 10.36 -19.15
N ILE A 25 8.37 9.45 -19.68
CA ILE A 25 7.20 9.82 -20.48
C ILE A 25 6.21 10.62 -19.66
N LEU A 26 5.88 10.18 -18.43
CA LEU A 26 4.99 10.92 -17.52
C LEU A 26 5.57 12.29 -17.16
N LEU A 27 6.87 12.37 -16.89
CA LEU A 27 7.56 13.63 -16.62
C LEU A 27 7.52 14.58 -17.83
N ALA A 28 7.75 14.05 -19.04
CA ALA A 28 7.68 14.80 -20.28
C ALA A 28 6.26 15.33 -20.54
N LEU A 29 5.23 14.50 -20.34
CA LEU A 29 3.83 14.92 -20.43
C LEU A 29 3.49 16.04 -19.43
N ARG A 30 4.07 16.00 -18.22
CA ARG A 30 3.87 17.02 -17.19
C ARG A 30 4.59 18.33 -17.49
N LYS A 31 5.84 18.27 -17.97
CA LYS A 31 6.70 19.44 -18.17
C LYS A 31 6.54 20.10 -19.55
N ILE A 32 6.10 19.36 -20.57
CA ILE A 32 6.01 19.85 -21.95
C ILE A 32 4.54 20.16 -22.29
N PRO A 33 4.13 21.44 -22.29
CA PRO A 33 2.72 21.82 -22.49
C PRO A 33 2.18 21.43 -23.87
N CYS A 34 3.02 21.35 -24.91
CA CYS A 34 2.62 20.92 -26.25
C CYS A 34 2.12 19.45 -26.27
N LEU A 35 2.79 18.56 -25.53
CA LEU A 35 2.40 17.15 -25.42
C LEU A 35 1.13 17.01 -24.57
N ARG A 36 1.02 17.77 -23.47
CA ARG A 36 -0.19 17.84 -22.64
C ARG A 36 -1.42 18.26 -23.45
N GLN A 37 -1.29 19.22 -24.37
CA GLN A 37 -2.42 19.69 -25.17
C GLN A 37 -2.81 18.73 -26.31
N ARG A 38 -1.86 18.01 -26.91
CA ARG A 38 -2.13 17.04 -27.98
C ARG A 38 -2.72 15.72 -27.46
N LEU A 39 -2.18 15.19 -26.36
CA LEU A 39 -2.62 13.92 -25.78
C LEU A 39 -3.66 14.10 -24.66
N GLY A 40 -3.69 15.27 -24.01
CA GLY A 40 -4.57 15.53 -22.87
C GLY A 40 -6.01 15.92 -23.24
N ARG A 41 -6.37 16.08 -24.52
CA ARG A 41 -7.76 16.36 -24.93
C ARG A 41 -8.74 15.21 -24.65
N THR A 42 -8.25 13.98 -24.45
CA THR A 42 -9.06 12.83 -24.00
C THR A 42 -8.98 12.58 -22.48
N LEU A 43 -8.11 13.29 -21.76
CA LEU A 43 -7.85 13.16 -20.31
C LEU A 43 -8.25 14.41 -19.52
N HIS A 44 -9.15 15.24 -20.07
CA HIS A 44 -9.32 16.64 -19.71
C HIS A 44 -10.01 16.95 -18.36
N ASP A 45 -10.01 16.02 -17.39
CA ASP A 45 -10.65 16.26 -16.08
C ASP A 45 -9.76 16.00 -14.85
N VAL A 46 -8.44 15.86 -15.03
CA VAL A 46 -7.52 15.69 -13.87
C VAL A 46 -6.52 16.84 -13.83
N GLN A 47 -6.97 18.01 -13.38
CA GLN A 47 -6.11 19.10 -12.91
C GLN A 47 -5.56 18.81 -11.50
N ARG A 48 -4.94 17.64 -11.30
CA ARG A 48 -4.21 17.37 -10.05
C ARG A 48 -2.75 17.16 -10.36
N ASP A 49 -1.91 17.99 -9.77
CA ASP A 49 -0.49 17.73 -9.56
C ASP A 49 -0.35 16.48 -8.66
N SER A 50 -0.69 15.29 -9.18
CA SER A 50 -0.51 14.05 -8.43
C SER A 50 0.96 13.65 -8.54
N THR A 51 1.76 14.03 -7.55
CA THR A 51 3.10 13.46 -7.32
C THR A 51 3.04 11.92 -7.31
N GLY A 52 1.89 11.35 -6.91
CA GLY A 52 1.61 9.92 -6.93
C GLY A 52 1.78 9.25 -8.30
N GLU A 53 1.51 9.93 -9.42
CA GLU A 53 1.65 9.33 -10.76
C GLU A 53 3.11 8.99 -11.09
N LEU A 54 4.05 9.84 -10.64
CA LEU A 54 5.49 9.61 -10.78
C LEU A 54 6.01 8.59 -9.77
N LEU A 55 5.38 8.52 -8.59
CA LEU A 55 5.74 7.56 -7.54
C LEU A 55 5.35 6.13 -7.90
N PHE A 56 4.31 5.93 -8.71
CA PHE A 56 3.86 4.59 -9.11
C PHE A 56 4.94 3.78 -9.87
N PRO A 57 5.54 4.26 -10.98
CA PRO A 57 6.64 3.54 -11.63
C PRO A 57 7.85 3.31 -10.73
N VAL A 58 8.13 4.26 -9.82
CA VAL A 58 9.21 4.14 -8.83
C VAL A 58 8.93 2.99 -7.86
N ALA A 59 7.69 2.90 -7.35
CA ALA A 59 7.27 1.82 -6.47
C ALA A 59 7.41 0.46 -7.15
N ILE A 60 6.97 0.33 -8.41
CA ILE A 60 7.12 -0.92 -9.18
C ILE A 60 8.59 -1.30 -9.36
N ALA A 61 9.44 -0.36 -9.79
CA ALA A 61 10.87 -0.62 -9.99
C ALA A 61 11.58 -1.03 -8.68
N LEU A 62 11.26 -0.34 -7.60
CA LEU A 62 11.80 -0.60 -6.27
C LEU A 62 11.36 -1.97 -5.76
N LEU A 63 10.05 -2.25 -5.79
CA LEU A 63 9.51 -3.55 -5.37
C LEU A 63 10.11 -4.69 -6.17
N TYR A 64 10.24 -4.55 -7.49
CA TYR A 64 10.84 -5.58 -8.32
C TYR A 64 12.32 -5.81 -8.01
N GLY A 65 13.04 -4.75 -7.61
CA GLY A 65 14.43 -4.86 -7.16
C GLY A 65 14.58 -5.53 -5.78
N LEU A 66 13.62 -5.31 -4.88
CA LEU A 66 13.64 -5.78 -3.48
C LEU A 66 12.98 -7.15 -3.27
N ALA A 67 12.01 -7.51 -4.12
CA ALA A 67 11.28 -8.76 -4.01
C ALA A 67 12.21 -9.93 -4.35
N ALA A 68 12.33 -10.86 -3.39
CA ALA A 68 13.02 -12.13 -3.62
C ALA A 68 12.06 -13.18 -4.19
N GLU A 69 10.79 -13.11 -3.80
CA GLU A 69 9.76 -14.09 -4.15
C GLU A 69 8.61 -13.42 -4.91
N PRO A 70 7.96 -14.10 -5.88
CA PRO A 70 6.83 -13.55 -6.63
C PRO A 70 5.72 -12.99 -5.74
N VAL A 71 5.43 -13.64 -4.60
CA VAL A 71 4.40 -13.20 -3.64
C VAL A 71 4.73 -11.85 -3.01
N THR A 72 6.01 -11.59 -2.72
CA THR A 72 6.48 -10.34 -2.10
C THR A 72 6.42 -9.14 -3.06
N TYR A 73 6.25 -9.39 -4.35
CA TYR A 73 5.98 -8.38 -5.37
C TYR A 73 4.49 -8.29 -5.72
N ALA A 74 3.85 -9.44 -5.98
CA ALA A 74 2.50 -9.50 -6.50
C ALA A 74 1.47 -8.93 -5.53
N VAL A 75 1.57 -9.25 -4.23
CA VAL A 75 0.64 -8.75 -3.21
C VAL A 75 0.71 -7.22 -3.08
N PRO A 76 1.88 -6.58 -2.86
CA PRO A 76 1.97 -5.13 -2.76
C PRO A 76 1.51 -4.39 -4.02
N VAL A 77 1.84 -4.89 -5.22
CA VAL A 77 1.40 -4.29 -6.48
C VAL A 77 -0.10 -4.44 -6.66
N ALA A 78 -0.69 -5.57 -6.26
CA ALA A 78 -2.12 -5.78 -6.35
C ALA A 78 -2.90 -4.90 -5.35
N ILE A 79 -2.37 -4.69 -4.14
CA ILE A 79 -2.93 -3.73 -3.18
C ILE A 79 -2.90 -2.31 -3.77
N LEU A 80 -1.74 -1.88 -4.27
CA LEU A 80 -1.57 -0.57 -4.90
C LEU A 80 -2.51 -0.32 -6.09
N THR A 81 -2.88 -1.36 -6.83
CA THR A 81 -3.70 -1.19 -8.04
C THR A 81 -5.19 -1.45 -7.81
N LEU A 82 -5.55 -2.39 -6.93
CA LEU A 82 -6.94 -2.81 -6.73
C LEU A 82 -7.55 -2.24 -5.45
N ALA A 83 -6.80 -2.24 -4.34
CA ALA A 83 -7.32 -1.72 -3.08
C ALA A 83 -7.36 -0.19 -3.09
N ASP A 84 -6.34 0.46 -3.64
CA ASP A 84 -6.29 1.92 -3.81
C ASP A 84 -7.43 2.43 -4.71
N THR A 85 -7.65 1.78 -5.86
CA THR A 85 -8.73 2.16 -6.77
C THR A 85 -10.12 1.92 -6.16
N ALA A 86 -10.31 0.84 -5.41
CA ALA A 86 -11.54 0.60 -4.66
C ALA A 86 -11.78 1.68 -3.59
N ALA A 87 -10.74 2.05 -2.84
CA ALA A 87 -10.80 3.11 -1.83
C ALA A 87 -11.18 4.46 -2.44
N ALA A 88 -10.59 4.81 -3.58
CA ALA A 88 -10.89 6.04 -4.31
C ALA A 88 -12.34 6.05 -4.82
N LEU A 89 -12.79 4.97 -5.46
CA LEU A 89 -14.17 4.87 -5.98
C LEU A 89 -15.21 4.94 -4.86
N VAL A 90 -15.01 4.19 -3.78
CA VAL A 90 -15.93 4.19 -2.64
C VAL A 90 -15.88 5.51 -1.90
N GLY A 91 -14.69 6.10 -1.73
CA GLY A 91 -14.53 7.39 -1.09
C GLY A 91 -15.23 8.52 -1.83
N LEU A 92 -15.20 8.50 -3.17
CA LEU A 92 -15.88 9.47 -4.02
C LEU A 92 -17.41 9.29 -4.02
N GLN A 93 -17.90 8.05 -4.06
CA GLN A 93 -19.34 7.76 -4.18
C GLN A 93 -20.09 7.74 -2.84
N TRP A 94 -19.46 7.23 -1.79
CA TRP A 94 -20.09 6.96 -0.49
C TRP A 94 -19.34 7.55 0.71
N GLY A 95 -18.36 8.44 0.51
CA GLY A 95 -17.59 9.07 1.59
C GLY A 95 -18.41 10.02 2.48
N ARG A 96 -19.28 9.48 3.34
CA ARG A 96 -20.16 10.25 4.23
C ARG A 96 -19.47 10.67 5.51
N HIS A 97 -18.44 9.94 5.95
CA HIS A 97 -17.73 10.23 7.19
C HIS A 97 -16.27 10.63 6.90
N PRO A 98 -16.03 11.88 6.46
CA PRO A 98 -14.68 12.36 6.21
C PRO A 98 -13.92 12.66 7.51
N PHE A 99 -12.62 12.40 7.51
CA PHE A 99 -11.67 12.87 8.53
C PHE A 99 -10.56 13.71 7.87
N ALA A 100 -10.02 14.65 8.64
CA ALA A 100 -8.99 15.58 8.16
C ALA A 100 -7.62 14.90 8.13
N ILE A 101 -6.89 15.15 7.05
CA ILE A 101 -5.46 14.86 6.89
C ILE A 101 -4.72 16.19 6.63
N PRO A 102 -3.38 16.26 6.79
CA PRO A 102 -2.62 17.51 6.68
C PRO A 102 -2.89 18.31 5.40
N ASP A 103 -3.20 17.63 4.29
CA ASP A 103 -3.54 18.26 3.02
C ASP A 103 -4.78 17.61 2.37
N GLY A 104 -5.94 17.79 3.01
CA GLY A 104 -7.23 17.37 2.46
C GLY A 104 -8.09 16.56 3.42
N ARG A 105 -8.89 15.65 2.85
CA ARG A 105 -9.82 14.79 3.59
C ARG A 105 -9.79 13.38 3.02
N LYS A 106 -9.79 12.38 3.89
CA LYS A 106 -10.08 10.97 3.55
C LYS A 106 -11.41 10.56 4.20
N SER A 107 -12.00 9.45 3.79
CA SER A 107 -13.26 8.96 4.35
C SER A 107 -13.07 7.59 5.00
N TRP A 108 -13.83 7.33 6.07
CA TRP A 108 -13.83 6.02 6.72
C TRP A 108 -14.32 4.93 5.77
N GLU A 109 -15.27 5.24 4.88
CA GLU A 109 -15.76 4.31 3.87
C GLU A 109 -14.66 3.91 2.87
N GLY A 110 -13.82 4.86 2.46
CA GLY A 110 -12.66 4.58 1.61
C GLY A 110 -11.65 3.67 2.31
N VAL A 111 -11.36 3.93 3.59
CA VAL A 111 -10.46 3.08 4.41
C VAL A 111 -11.01 1.66 4.56
N VAL A 112 -12.32 1.51 4.80
CA VAL A 112 -12.97 0.19 4.88
C VAL A 112 -12.93 -0.53 3.54
N ALA A 113 -13.19 0.16 2.43
CA ALA A 113 -13.08 -0.42 1.10
C ALA A 113 -11.66 -0.89 0.81
N PHE A 114 -10.65 -0.06 1.12
CA PHE A 114 -9.24 -0.43 1.02
C PHE A 114 -8.92 -1.70 1.81
N ALA A 115 -9.36 -1.76 3.07
CA ALA A 115 -9.14 -2.89 3.97
C ALA A 115 -9.76 -4.19 3.42
N VAL A 116 -11.02 -4.15 2.98
CA VAL A 116 -11.71 -5.30 2.40
C VAL A 116 -11.01 -5.77 1.13
N SER A 117 -10.70 -4.84 0.21
CA SER A 117 -9.99 -5.17 -1.03
C SER A 117 -8.59 -5.73 -0.77
N THR A 118 -7.89 -5.23 0.25
CA THR A 118 -6.59 -5.77 0.66
C THR A 118 -6.70 -7.24 1.06
N ILE A 119 -7.70 -7.63 1.85
CA ILE A 119 -7.92 -9.04 2.21
C ILE A 119 -8.31 -9.89 1.00
N MET A 120 -9.23 -9.38 0.16
CA MET A 120 -9.68 -10.09 -1.05
C MET A 120 -8.55 -10.37 -2.03
N VAL A 121 -7.51 -9.54 -2.04
CA VAL A 121 -6.34 -9.71 -2.89
C VAL A 121 -5.25 -10.54 -2.20
N THR A 122 -4.97 -10.26 -0.93
CA THR A 122 -3.84 -10.84 -0.20
C THR A 122 -4.06 -12.33 0.09
N ILE A 123 -5.25 -12.73 0.55
CA ILE A 123 -5.50 -14.14 0.89
C ILE A 123 -5.33 -15.06 -0.32
N PRO A 124 -5.97 -14.80 -1.48
CA PRO A 124 -5.78 -15.66 -2.65
C PRO A 124 -4.33 -15.70 -3.13
N LEU A 125 -3.64 -14.55 -3.16
CA LEU A 125 -2.24 -14.52 -3.60
C LEU A 125 -1.32 -15.28 -2.65
N LEU A 126 -1.50 -15.16 -1.33
CA LEU A 126 -0.76 -15.98 -0.37
C LEU A 126 -1.09 -17.47 -0.55
N PHE A 127 -2.35 -17.81 -0.75
CA PHE A 127 -2.78 -19.20 -0.92
C PHE A 127 -2.17 -19.85 -2.17
N TRP A 128 -2.13 -19.14 -3.30
CA TRP A 128 -1.65 -19.68 -4.57
C TRP A 128 -0.12 -19.60 -4.74
N LEU A 129 0.54 -18.62 -4.10
CA LEU A 129 1.97 -18.36 -4.30
C LEU A 129 2.86 -18.80 -3.13
N THR A 130 2.28 -19.33 -2.05
CA THR A 130 3.05 -19.83 -0.90
C THR A 130 2.53 -21.19 -0.44
N ALA A 131 3.37 -21.92 0.29
CA ALA A 131 3.00 -23.18 0.95
C ALA A 131 2.67 -22.99 2.44
N LEU A 132 2.21 -21.79 2.84
CA LEU A 132 1.94 -21.50 4.24
C LEU A 132 0.74 -22.29 4.76
N PRO A 133 0.81 -22.82 6.00
CA PRO A 133 -0.37 -23.37 6.65
C PRO A 133 -1.38 -22.25 6.93
N TRP A 134 -2.68 -22.58 6.91
CA TRP A 134 -3.79 -21.62 7.08
C TRP A 134 -3.60 -20.62 8.23
N PRO A 135 -3.19 -21.03 9.45
CA PRO A 135 -2.97 -20.07 10.54
C PRO A 135 -1.89 -19.02 10.20
N ALA A 136 -0.76 -19.43 9.63
CA ALA A 136 0.31 -18.51 9.25
C ALA A 136 -0.15 -17.55 8.14
N LEU A 137 -0.87 -18.08 7.15
CA LEU A 137 -1.43 -17.31 6.04
C LEU A 137 -2.38 -16.22 6.54
N LEU A 138 -3.33 -16.56 7.43
CA LEU A 138 -4.30 -15.60 7.96
C LEU A 138 -3.66 -14.53 8.84
N LEU A 139 -2.66 -14.91 9.66
CA LEU A 139 -1.91 -13.95 10.46
C LEU A 139 -1.08 -13.01 9.57
N ALA A 140 -0.39 -13.54 8.55
CA ALA A 140 0.35 -12.73 7.58
C ALA A 140 -0.57 -11.76 6.82
N ALA A 141 -1.73 -12.23 6.35
CA ALA A 141 -2.73 -11.39 5.69
C ALA A 141 -3.24 -10.27 6.63
N THR A 142 -3.39 -10.56 7.92
CA THR A 142 -3.81 -9.58 8.93
C THR A 142 -2.74 -8.52 9.17
N VAL A 143 -1.45 -8.90 9.25
CA VAL A 143 -0.35 -7.93 9.37
C VAL A 143 -0.26 -7.05 8.12
N VAL A 144 -0.37 -7.63 6.92
CA VAL A 144 -0.43 -6.87 5.66
C VAL A 144 -1.58 -5.88 5.70
N LEU A 145 -2.79 -6.35 6.02
CA LEU A 145 -3.99 -5.51 6.16
C LEU A 145 -3.76 -4.32 7.09
N LEU A 146 -3.26 -4.57 8.31
CA LEU A 146 -3.08 -3.53 9.31
C LEU A 146 -2.06 -2.48 8.84
N LEU A 147 -0.89 -2.92 8.37
CA LEU A 147 0.16 -1.99 7.96
C LEU A 147 -0.23 -1.18 6.72
N THR A 148 -0.78 -1.82 5.68
CA THR A 148 -1.14 -1.10 4.45
C THR A 148 -2.31 -0.17 4.67
N THR A 149 -3.33 -0.56 5.44
CA THR A 149 -4.50 0.27 5.73
C THR A 149 -4.14 1.47 6.60
N LEU A 150 -3.30 1.29 7.63
CA LEU A 150 -2.81 2.40 8.45
C LEU A 150 -1.93 3.34 7.62
N THR A 151 -1.06 2.80 6.77
CA THR A 151 -0.22 3.60 5.86
C THR A 151 -1.08 4.41 4.90
N GLU A 152 -2.10 3.78 4.31
CA GLU A 152 -3.05 4.45 3.42
C GLU A 152 -3.80 5.56 4.17
N ALA A 153 -4.33 5.29 5.35
CA ALA A 153 -5.10 6.27 6.11
C ALA A 153 -4.26 7.49 6.56
N VAL A 154 -2.95 7.32 6.75
CA VAL A 154 -2.01 8.39 7.13
C VAL A 154 -1.42 9.11 5.92
N ALA A 155 -1.20 8.41 4.80
CA ALA A 155 -0.53 8.97 3.63
C ALA A 155 -1.32 10.14 2.98
N TRP A 156 -0.58 11.13 2.49
CA TRP A 156 -1.11 12.33 1.83
C TRP A 156 -0.22 12.72 0.62
N HIS A 157 -0.69 13.65 -0.22
CA HIS A 157 0.01 14.10 -1.46
C HIS A 157 0.39 12.99 -2.48
N GLY A 158 -0.33 11.87 -2.52
CA GLY A 158 0.00 10.77 -3.43
C GLY A 158 1.22 9.93 -2.99
N HIS A 159 1.69 10.13 -1.75
CA HIS A 159 2.76 9.30 -1.17
C HIS A 159 2.31 7.86 -0.89
N ASP A 160 0.99 7.64 -0.78
CA ASP A 160 0.36 6.31 -0.73
C ASP A 160 0.84 5.42 -1.89
N ASN A 161 1.00 5.99 -3.09
CA ASN A 161 1.50 5.24 -4.26
C ASN A 161 2.91 4.64 -4.12
N LEU A 162 3.69 5.05 -3.12
CA LEU A 162 4.99 4.47 -2.77
C LEU A 162 5.00 3.80 -1.39
N LEU A 163 4.38 4.44 -0.39
CA LEU A 163 4.45 3.99 0.99
C LEU A 163 3.59 2.74 1.22
N VAL A 164 2.39 2.67 0.66
CA VAL A 164 1.49 1.51 0.78
C VAL A 164 2.11 0.23 0.22
N PRO A 165 2.62 0.20 -1.04
CA PRO A 165 3.28 -0.98 -1.57
C PRO A 165 4.53 -1.35 -0.76
N LEU A 166 5.32 -0.37 -0.30
CA LEU A 166 6.49 -0.65 0.53
C LEU A 166 6.10 -1.25 1.88
N ALA A 167 5.05 -0.74 2.52
CA ALA A 167 4.49 -1.29 3.76
C ALA A 167 4.00 -2.73 3.56
N GLY A 168 3.33 -3.02 2.43
CA GLY A 168 2.91 -4.38 2.08
C GLY A 168 4.10 -5.33 1.88
N TYR A 169 5.16 -4.88 1.21
CA TYR A 169 6.40 -5.66 1.05
C TYR A 169 7.07 -5.94 2.39
N LEU A 170 7.20 -4.93 3.25
CA LEU A 170 7.79 -5.08 4.58
C LEU A 170 6.96 -6.04 5.44
N ALA A 171 5.63 -5.89 5.45
CA ALA A 171 4.72 -6.77 6.14
C ALA A 171 4.93 -8.25 5.72
N LEU A 172 5.03 -8.52 4.42
CA LEU A 172 5.28 -9.88 3.94
C LEU A 172 6.66 -10.37 4.33
N ARG A 173 7.71 -9.57 4.15
CA ARG A 173 9.08 -9.96 4.53
C ARG A 173 9.16 -10.33 6.02
N LEU A 174 8.47 -9.58 6.87
CA LEU A 174 8.44 -9.80 8.32
C LEU A 174 7.62 -11.02 8.73
N THR A 175 6.66 -11.43 7.91
CA THR A 175 5.71 -12.50 8.29
C THR A 175 5.98 -13.85 7.66
N LEU A 176 6.43 -13.90 6.40
CA LEU A 176 6.60 -15.15 5.65
C LEU A 176 7.63 -16.11 6.27
N ALA A 177 8.63 -15.57 6.98
CA ALA A 177 9.68 -16.37 7.61
C ALA A 177 9.41 -16.71 9.08
N GLN A 178 8.33 -16.21 9.67
CA GLN A 178 8.10 -16.32 11.11
C GLN A 178 7.16 -17.47 11.50
N PRO A 179 7.42 -18.13 12.65
CA PRO A 179 6.55 -19.17 13.16
C PRO A 179 5.25 -18.56 13.73
N VAL A 180 4.16 -19.33 13.62
CA VAL A 180 2.80 -18.92 14.05
C VAL A 180 2.73 -18.35 15.47
N PRO A 181 3.37 -18.94 16.51
CA PRO A 181 3.28 -18.40 17.86
C PRO A 181 3.90 -17.01 18.00
N VAL A 182 4.95 -16.73 17.22
CA VAL A 182 5.55 -15.40 17.19
C VAL A 182 4.56 -14.45 16.53
N LEU A 183 4.08 -14.74 15.31
CA LEU A 183 3.06 -13.93 14.61
C LEU A 183 1.82 -13.62 15.46
N LEU A 184 1.36 -14.60 16.24
CA LEU A 184 0.23 -14.42 17.13
C LEU A 184 0.56 -13.46 18.28
N SER A 185 1.70 -13.63 18.95
CA SER A 185 2.11 -12.73 20.02
C SER A 185 2.31 -11.30 19.51
N GLN A 186 2.82 -11.17 18.28
CA GLN A 186 2.96 -9.91 17.57
C GLN A 186 1.63 -9.16 17.45
N LEU A 187 0.63 -9.83 16.91
CA LEU A 187 -0.69 -9.27 16.69
C LEU A 187 -1.41 -8.98 18.01
N LEU A 188 -1.26 -9.83 19.03
CA LEU A 188 -1.87 -9.60 20.34
C LEU A 188 -1.28 -8.37 21.03
N ILE A 189 0.04 -8.16 20.96
CA ILE A 189 0.68 -6.97 21.52
C ILE A 189 0.24 -5.72 20.78
N VAL A 190 0.25 -5.75 19.44
CA VAL A 190 -0.25 -4.64 18.62
C VAL A 190 -1.70 -4.31 18.93
N ALA A 191 -2.58 -5.33 19.07
CA ALA A 191 -3.97 -5.14 19.46
C ALA A 191 -4.08 -4.52 20.86
N GLY A 192 -3.29 -5.00 21.83
CA GLY A 192 -3.23 -4.44 23.18
C GLY A 192 -2.80 -2.98 23.19
N LEU A 193 -1.74 -2.64 22.44
CA LEU A 193 -1.28 -1.25 22.28
C LEU A 193 -2.34 -0.38 21.59
N ALA A 194 -3.02 -0.91 20.57
CA ALA A 194 -4.11 -0.18 19.90
C ALA A 194 -5.28 0.12 20.84
N LEU A 195 -5.60 -0.79 21.77
CA LEU A 195 -6.62 -0.55 22.80
C LEU A 195 -6.23 0.60 23.73
N LEU A 196 -4.95 0.81 24.02
CA LEU A 196 -4.48 1.95 24.81
C LEU A 196 -4.67 3.29 24.07
N PHE A 197 -4.77 3.27 22.74
CA PHE A 197 -5.05 4.45 21.92
C PHE A 197 -6.54 4.78 21.79
N VAL A 198 -7.45 3.88 22.16
CA VAL A 198 -8.91 4.13 22.15
C VAL A 198 -9.31 5.38 22.96
N PRO A 199 -8.85 5.58 24.21
CA PRO A 199 -9.17 6.80 24.94
C PRO A 199 -8.54 8.06 24.31
N LEU A 200 -7.38 7.93 23.65
CA LEU A 200 -6.72 9.02 22.94
C LEU A 200 -7.48 9.42 21.66
N TRP A 201 -8.26 8.50 21.07
CA TRP A 201 -9.08 8.77 19.88
C TRP A 201 -10.12 9.87 20.11
N GLN A 202 -10.60 10.01 21.34
CA GLN A 202 -11.55 11.07 21.70
C GLN A 202 -10.86 12.42 21.93
N GLN A 203 -9.54 12.42 22.14
CA GLN A 203 -8.77 13.60 22.57
C GLN A 203 -7.86 14.17 21.46
N LEU A 204 -7.47 13.35 20.48
CA LEU A 204 -6.53 13.71 19.42
C LEU A 204 -7.18 13.65 18.04
N PRO A 205 -6.69 14.42 17.06
CA PRO A 205 -7.10 14.29 15.67
C PRO A 205 -6.88 12.86 15.14
N PRO A 206 -7.79 12.30 14.33
CA PRO A 206 -7.67 10.94 13.80
C PRO A 206 -6.35 10.65 13.08
N HIS A 207 -5.84 11.63 12.32
CA HIS A 207 -4.55 11.47 11.64
C HIS A 207 -3.38 11.24 12.63
N THR A 208 -3.37 11.93 13.76
CA THR A 208 -2.30 11.80 14.77
C THR A 208 -2.37 10.44 15.46
N THR A 209 -3.56 9.96 15.80
CA THR A 209 -3.74 8.64 16.41
C THR A 209 -3.36 7.52 15.44
N LEU A 210 -3.77 7.63 14.17
CA LEU A 210 -3.40 6.67 13.13
C LEU A 210 -1.89 6.65 12.85
N THR A 211 -1.23 7.81 12.86
CA THR A 211 0.23 7.90 12.72
C THR A 211 0.95 7.24 13.91
N GLY A 212 0.46 7.50 15.13
CA GLY A 212 0.98 6.84 16.34
C GLY A 212 0.85 5.32 16.27
N LEU A 213 -0.32 4.81 15.86
CA LEU A 213 -0.55 3.38 15.66
C LEU A 213 0.38 2.80 14.57
N LEU A 214 0.53 3.48 13.43
CA LEU A 214 1.42 3.04 12.35
C LEU A 214 2.88 2.96 12.81
N THR A 215 3.37 3.98 13.51
CA THR A 215 4.76 4.00 13.98
C THR A 215 5.03 2.90 15.02
N LEU A 216 4.10 2.68 15.96
CA LEU A 216 4.21 1.61 16.95
C LEU A 216 4.17 0.23 16.31
N THR A 217 3.23 -0.01 15.39
CA THR A 217 3.13 -1.28 14.67
C THR A 217 4.38 -1.56 13.84
N ALA A 218 4.89 -0.55 13.12
CA ALA A 218 6.11 -0.69 12.31
C ALA A 218 7.36 -0.96 13.16
N LEU A 219 7.57 -0.20 14.25
CA LEU A 219 8.70 -0.41 15.16
C LEU A 219 8.65 -1.79 15.82
N TRP A 220 7.46 -2.19 16.26
CA TRP A 220 7.26 -3.45 16.95
C TRP A 220 7.48 -4.64 16.01
N LEU A 221 6.93 -4.59 14.78
CA LEU A 221 7.13 -5.63 13.77
C LEU A 221 8.58 -5.73 13.27
N GLY A 222 9.30 -4.60 13.26
CA GLY A 222 10.72 -4.54 12.90
C GLY A 222 11.69 -4.92 14.02
N GLY A 223 11.25 -4.91 15.28
CA GLY A 223 12.06 -5.22 16.46
C GLY A 223 12.78 -6.58 16.44
N PRO A 224 12.20 -7.68 15.92
CA PRO A 224 12.89 -8.97 15.80
C PRO A 224 14.06 -9.00 14.80
N LEU A 225 14.25 -7.95 14.00
CA LEU A 225 15.36 -7.82 13.03
C LEU A 225 16.52 -6.95 13.56
N LEU A 226 16.40 -6.39 14.77
CA LEU A 226 17.43 -5.59 15.47
C LEU A 226 18.07 -6.42 16.58
#